data_AF-A0A067NX26-F1
#
_entry.id   AF-A0A067NX26-F1
#
_cell.length_a   1.000
_cell.length_b   1.000
_cell.length_c   1.000
_cell.angle_alpha   90.00
_cell.angle_beta   90.00
_cell.angle_gamma   90.00
#
_symmetry.space_group_name_H-M   'P 1'
#
loop_
_entity.id
_entity.type
_entity.pdbx_description
1 polymer ?
#
loop_
_entity_poly.entity_id
_entity_poly.type
_entity_poly.pdbx_seq_one_letter_code
_entity_poly.pdbx_strand_id
1 'polypeptide(L)'
;MSLLEARTVFYFLLVLVGLAETVLGAFVVTGARNDFFSTPFYATGAALAAITSLWTVVLVIFGLNPQWKHALSKSGAHVTSTLVFTIVWVVYGIASAISMSSKCRHIQGNYCALAGAFTGLAFLLFTLTSAAMCLFCCTPRTRRAQEDGDSDIPSHELTLRAPKSHTVNV
;
A
#
# COMPACT_ATOMS: atom_id res chain seq x y z
N MET A 1 11.89 15.04 -5.10
CA MET A 1 11.37 13.67 -5.02
C MET A 1 10.19 13.56 -5.96
N SER A 2 10.24 12.65 -6.93
CA SER A 2 9.10 12.41 -7.83
C SER A 2 7.96 11.72 -7.07
N LEU A 3 6.70 11.89 -7.52
CA LEU A 3 5.56 11.21 -6.89
C LEU A 3 5.71 9.67 -6.91
N LEU A 4 6.33 9.15 -7.97
CA LEU A 4 6.61 7.72 -8.11
C LEU A 4 7.62 7.24 -7.06
N GLU A 5 8.68 8.02 -6.80
CA GLU A 5 9.62 7.75 -5.71
C GLU A 5 8.90 7.77 -4.36
N ALA A 6 8.05 8.78 -4.10
CA ALA A 6 7.32 8.87 -2.84
C ALA A 6 6.46 7.63 -2.60
N ARG A 7 5.66 7.23 -3.60
CA ARG A 7 4.84 6.00 -3.53
C ARG A 7 5.67 4.75 -3.23
N THR A 8 6.81 4.62 -3.90
CA THR A 8 7.71 3.48 -3.73
C THR A 8 8.25 3.42 -2.31
N VAL A 9 8.68 4.57 -1.76
CA VAL A 9 9.14 4.67 -0.37
C VAL A 9 8.03 4.28 0.61
N PHE A 10 6.81 4.77 0.44
CA PHE A 10 5.68 4.40 1.31
C PHE A 10 5.37 2.91 1.26
N TYR A 11 5.44 2.28 0.09
CA TYR A 11 5.25 0.84 -0.02
C TYR A 11 6.37 0.04 0.65
N PHE A 12 7.62 0.46 0.51
CA PHE A 12 8.73 -0.16 1.24
C PHE A 12 8.55 -0.04 2.76
N LEU A 13 8.15 1.14 3.25
CA LEU A 13 7.86 1.34 4.66
C LEU A 13 6.71 0.45 5.15
N LEU A 14 5.62 0.34 4.38
CA LEU A 14 4.50 -0.56 4.69
C LEU A 14 4.96 -2.02 4.81
N VAL A 15 5.79 -2.49 3.88
CA VAL A 15 6.33 -3.86 3.91
C VAL A 15 7.23 -4.06 5.14
N LEU A 16 8.13 -3.12 5.43
CA LEU A 16 9.04 -3.21 6.57
C LEU A 16 8.29 -3.22 7.90
N VAL A 17 7.33 -2.32 8.09
CA VAL A 17 6.53 -2.24 9.33
C VAL A 17 5.65 -3.49 9.47
N GLY A 18 5.02 -3.96 8.38
CA GLY A 18 4.20 -5.17 8.42
C GLY A 18 5.05 -6.42 8.70
N LEU A 19 6.27 -6.51 8.17
CA LEU A 19 7.21 -7.58 8.53
C LEU A 19 7.62 -7.50 10.01
N ALA A 20 7.90 -6.31 10.53
CA ALA A 20 8.24 -6.12 11.94
C ALA A 20 7.09 -6.56 12.86
N GLU A 21 5.85 -6.18 12.56
CA GLU A 21 4.68 -6.61 13.33
C GLU A 21 4.42 -8.12 13.22
N THR A 22 4.64 -8.70 12.05
CA THR A 22 4.55 -10.15 11.84
C THR A 22 5.56 -10.91 12.71
N VAL A 23 6.83 -10.48 12.68
CA VAL A 23 7.91 -11.09 13.47
C VAL A 23 7.65 -10.94 14.97
N LEU A 24 7.24 -9.74 15.39
CA LEU A 24 6.91 -9.49 16.79
C LEU A 24 5.75 -10.38 17.26
N GLY A 25 4.70 -10.53 16.46
CA GLY A 25 3.55 -11.36 16.83
C GLY A 25 3.88 -12.84 16.86
N ALA A 26 4.68 -13.33 15.91
CA ALA A 26 5.18 -14.70 15.93
C ALA A 26 6.03 -14.96 17.18
N PHE A 27 6.89 -14.02 17.57
CA PHE A 27 7.67 -14.10 18.80
C PHE A 27 6.78 -14.17 20.05
N VAL A 28 5.76 -13.31 20.13
CA VAL A 28 4.83 -13.31 21.26
C VAL A 28 4.02 -14.61 21.32
N VAL A 29 3.47 -15.08 20.20
CA VAL A 29 2.67 -16.32 20.16
C VAL A 29 3.50 -17.54 20.57
N THR A 30 4.76 -17.61 20.16
CA THR A 30 5.65 -18.72 20.50
C THR A 30 6.13 -18.67 21.96
N GLY A 31 6.29 -17.47 22.54
CA GLY A 31 6.70 -17.26 23.93
C GLY A 31 5.57 -17.31 24.96
N ALA A 32 4.37 -16.85 24.61
CA ALA A 32 3.22 -16.71 25.53
C ALA A 32 2.32 -17.97 25.54
N ARG A 33 2.92 -19.16 25.67
CA ARG A 33 2.22 -20.46 25.50
C ARG A 33 0.97 -20.68 26.37
N ASN A 34 0.73 -19.86 27.40
CA ASN A 34 -0.33 -20.06 28.38
C ASN A 34 -1.37 -18.92 28.49
N ASP A 35 -1.23 -17.82 27.73
CA ASP A 35 -2.15 -16.68 27.83
C ASP A 35 -3.29 -16.78 26.79
N PHE A 36 -4.31 -17.57 27.11
CA PHE A 36 -5.44 -17.87 26.22
C PHE A 36 -6.17 -16.63 25.68
N PHE A 37 -6.12 -15.51 26.41
CA PHE A 37 -6.85 -14.28 26.05
C PHE A 37 -6.07 -13.33 25.15
N SER A 38 -4.73 -13.28 25.23
CA SER A 38 -3.92 -12.29 24.50
C SER A 38 -3.28 -12.86 23.24
N THR A 39 -2.91 -14.14 23.26
CA THR A 39 -2.38 -14.88 22.11
C THR A 39 -3.21 -14.74 20.83
N PRO A 40 -4.56 -14.84 20.83
CA PRO A 40 -5.35 -14.67 19.60
C PRO A 40 -5.26 -13.26 19.02
N PHE A 41 -5.12 -12.21 19.85
CA PHE A 41 -4.94 -10.84 19.37
C PHE A 41 -3.60 -10.69 18.65
N TYR A 42 -2.49 -11.10 19.29
CA TYR A 42 -1.16 -11.04 18.67
C TYR A 42 -1.07 -11.88 17.39
N ALA A 43 -1.68 -13.07 17.38
CA ALA A 43 -1.76 -13.91 16.18
C ALA A 43 -2.56 -13.24 15.05
N THR A 44 -3.68 -12.61 15.39
CA THR A 44 -4.52 -11.90 14.40
C THR A 44 -3.76 -10.70 13.81
N GLY A 45 -3.11 -9.89 14.65
CA GLY A 45 -2.28 -8.78 14.18
C GLY A 45 -1.14 -9.23 13.29
N ALA A 46 -0.43 -10.30 13.67
CA ALA A 46 0.64 -10.88 12.84
C ALA A 46 0.12 -11.37 11.49
N ALA A 47 -1.03 -12.05 11.47
CA ALA A 47 -1.65 -12.52 10.23
C ALA A 47 -2.07 -11.35 9.33
N LEU A 48 -2.71 -10.33 9.90
CA LEU A 48 -3.10 -9.12 9.17
C LEU A 48 -1.88 -8.36 8.63
N ALA A 49 -0.81 -8.27 9.41
CA ALA A 49 0.46 -7.66 9.01
C ALA A 49 1.10 -8.42 7.84
N ALA A 50 1.15 -9.75 7.90
CA ALA A 50 1.67 -10.59 6.83
C ALA A 50 0.85 -10.42 5.54
N ILE A 51 -0.48 -10.45 5.63
CA ILE A 51 -1.39 -10.26 4.48
C ILE A 51 -1.18 -8.86 3.88
N THR A 52 -1.11 -7.82 4.71
CA THR A 52 -0.90 -6.44 4.26
C THR A 52 0.45 -6.30 3.54
N SER A 53 1.52 -6.88 4.09
CA SER A 53 2.85 -6.86 3.47
C SER A 53 2.87 -7.59 2.13
N LEU A 54 2.32 -8.80 2.07
CA LEU A 54 2.24 -9.58 0.82
C LEU A 54 1.44 -8.83 -0.25
N TRP A 55 0.30 -8.26 0.13
CA TRP A 55 -0.50 -7.46 -0.78
C TRP A 55 0.24 -6.21 -1.26
N THR A 56 0.97 -5.55 -0.37
CA THR A 56 1.77 -4.37 -0.72
C THR A 56 2.86 -4.71 -1.74
N VAL A 57 3.52 -5.86 -1.60
CA VAL A 57 4.50 -6.35 -2.60
C VAL A 57 3.84 -6.56 -3.96
N VAL A 58 2.64 -7.16 -4.00
CA VAL A 58 1.87 -7.32 -5.23
C VAL A 58 1.59 -5.97 -5.87
N LEU A 59 1.12 -4.98 -5.10
CA LEU A 59 0.87 -3.63 -5.59
C LEU A 59 2.15 -2.96 -6.12
N VAL A 60 3.30 -3.14 -5.49
CA VAL A 60 4.58 -2.59 -5.99
C VAL A 60 4.92 -3.18 -7.36
N ILE A 61 4.86 -4.51 -7.50
CA ILE A 61 5.22 -5.19 -8.76
C ILE A 61 4.33 -4.71 -9.91
N PHE A 62 3.01 -4.62 -9.69
CA PHE A 62 2.07 -4.13 -10.70
C PHE A 62 2.17 -2.62 -10.93
N GLY A 63 2.53 -1.84 -9.90
CA GLY A 63 2.71 -0.40 -10.00
C GLY A 63 3.97 0.03 -10.76
N LEU A 64 5.03 -0.79 -10.72
CA LEU A 64 6.26 -0.58 -11.49
C LEU A 64 6.10 -0.90 -12.99
N ASN A 65 5.05 -1.62 -13.38
CA ASN A 65 4.83 -2.09 -14.76
C ASN A 65 3.52 -1.53 -15.35
N PRO A 66 3.42 -0.21 -15.62
CA PRO A 66 2.19 0.41 -16.13
C PRO A 66 1.78 -0.08 -17.53
N GLN A 67 2.70 -0.72 -18.25
CA GLN A 67 2.46 -1.35 -19.56
C GLN A 67 1.52 -2.57 -19.50
N TRP A 68 1.33 -3.18 -18.32
CA TRP A 68 0.45 -4.33 -18.17
C TRP A 68 -1.01 -3.87 -18.09
N LYS A 69 -1.86 -4.40 -18.99
CA LYS A 69 -3.31 -4.11 -19.04
C LYS A 69 -4.12 -4.75 -17.90
N HIS A 70 -3.47 -5.30 -16.88
CA HIS A 70 -4.10 -6.03 -15.79
C HIS A 70 -4.93 -5.09 -14.90
N ALA A 71 -6.05 -5.55 -14.33
CA ALA A 71 -6.90 -4.72 -13.48
C ALA A 71 -6.15 -4.18 -12.23
N LEU A 72 -5.13 -4.91 -11.76
CA LEU A 72 -4.30 -4.56 -10.61
C LEU A 72 -3.30 -3.43 -10.86
N SER A 73 -2.97 -3.09 -12.11
CA SER A 73 -2.13 -1.91 -12.43
C SER A 73 -2.92 -0.60 -12.43
N LYS A 74 -4.25 -0.68 -12.35
CA LYS A 74 -5.12 0.51 -12.33
C LYS A 74 -5.08 1.17 -10.96
N SER A 75 -4.93 2.50 -10.93
CA SER A 75 -4.92 3.32 -9.70
C SER A 75 -6.10 3.01 -8.76
N GLY A 76 -7.28 2.68 -9.31
CA GLY A 76 -8.45 2.31 -8.51
C GLY A 76 -8.25 1.08 -7.62
N ALA A 77 -7.50 0.06 -8.08
CA ALA A 77 -7.21 -1.13 -7.27
C ALA A 77 -6.29 -0.79 -6.09
N HIS A 78 -5.30 0.08 -6.30
CA HIS A 78 -4.42 0.57 -5.23
C HIS A 78 -5.20 1.37 -4.18
N VAL A 79 -6.04 2.32 -4.62
CA VAL A 79 -6.86 3.15 -3.72
C VAL A 79 -7.84 2.31 -2.92
N THR A 80 -8.57 1.42 -3.59
CA THR A 80 -9.60 0.61 -2.92
C THR A 80 -8.97 -0.34 -1.91
N SER A 81 -7.86 -1.00 -2.27
CA SER A 81 -7.19 -1.90 -1.34
C SER A 81 -6.53 -1.18 -0.16
N THR A 82 -5.87 -0.03 -0.39
CA THR A 82 -5.34 0.78 0.73
C THR A 82 -6.44 1.27 1.65
N LEU A 83 -7.58 1.73 1.13
CA LEU A 83 -8.73 2.12 1.94
C LEU A 83 -9.24 0.97 2.82
N VAL A 84 -9.37 -0.24 2.25
CA VAL A 84 -9.79 -1.43 3.02
C VAL A 84 -8.80 -1.72 4.14
N PHE A 85 -7.50 -1.72 3.85
CA PHE A 85 -6.48 -1.93 4.89
C PHE A 85 -6.50 -0.84 5.96
N THR A 86 -6.70 0.42 5.58
CA THR A 86 -6.85 1.53 6.53
C THR A 86 -7.98 1.28 7.52
N ILE A 87 -9.16 0.86 7.03
CA ILE A 87 -10.31 0.54 7.89
C ILE A 87 -9.99 -0.66 8.80
N VAL A 88 -9.36 -1.71 8.26
CA VAL A 88 -8.97 -2.89 9.03
C VAL A 88 -8.00 -2.53 10.15
N TRP A 89 -6.95 -1.75 9.85
CA TRP A 89 -5.92 -1.38 10.81
C TRP A 89 -6.43 -0.42 11.89
N VAL A 90 -7.34 0.52 11.57
CA VAL A 90 -7.92 1.39 12.62
C VAL A 90 -8.82 0.60 13.56
N VAL A 91 -9.67 -0.29 13.03
CA VAL A 91 -10.55 -1.13 13.85
C VAL A 91 -9.73 -2.08 14.73
N TYR A 92 -8.71 -2.72 14.15
CA TYR A 92 -7.80 -3.60 14.88
C TYR A 92 -7.01 -2.84 15.95
N GLY A 93 -6.47 -1.66 15.63
CA GLY A 93 -5.74 -0.82 16.59
C GLY A 93 -6.59 -0.39 17.78
N ILE A 94 -7.84 0.02 17.55
CA ILE A 94 -8.79 0.36 18.62
C ILE A 94 -9.12 -0.87 19.47
N ALA A 95 -9.44 -2.01 18.83
CA ALA A 95 -9.74 -3.26 19.53
C ALA A 95 -8.56 -3.74 20.38
N SER A 96 -7.33 -3.64 19.85
CA SER A 96 -6.09 -3.94 20.56
C SER A 96 -5.91 -2.99 21.76
N ALA A 97 -6.06 -1.67 21.56
CA ALA A 97 -5.91 -0.69 22.63
C ALA A 97 -6.88 -0.92 23.80
N ILE A 98 -8.16 -1.22 23.50
CA ILE A 98 -9.17 -1.53 24.52
C ILE A 98 -8.81 -2.83 25.26
N SER A 99 -8.45 -3.88 24.52
CA SER A 99 -8.16 -5.19 25.10
C SER A 99 -6.91 -5.15 25.98
N MET A 100 -5.85 -4.48 25.50
CA MET A 100 -4.56 -4.39 26.17
C MET A 100 -4.59 -3.46 27.38
N SER A 101 -5.31 -2.32 27.32
CA SER A 101 -5.46 -1.40 28.45
C SER A 101 -6.13 -2.08 29.66
N SER A 102 -7.12 -2.94 29.42
CA SER A 102 -7.78 -3.70 30.49
C SER A 102 -6.82 -4.66 31.21
N LYS A 103 -5.91 -5.32 30.47
CA LYS A 103 -4.95 -6.30 31.01
C LYS A 103 -3.78 -5.63 31.71
N CYS A 104 -3.27 -4.53 31.14
CA CYS A 104 -2.15 -3.79 31.69
C CYS A 104 -2.45 -3.08 33.00
N ARG A 105 -3.71 -2.80 33.29
CA ARG A 105 -4.14 -2.28 34.60
C ARG A 105 -4.02 -3.33 35.71
N HIS A 106 -3.98 -4.61 35.37
CA HIS A 106 -3.97 -5.72 36.33
C HIS A 106 -2.66 -6.52 36.36
N ILE A 107 -1.89 -6.51 35.27
CA ILE A 107 -0.62 -7.25 35.15
C ILE A 107 0.46 -6.25 34.74
N GLN A 108 1.34 -5.89 35.67
CA GLN A 108 2.51 -5.04 35.40
C GLN A 108 3.69 -5.89 34.93
N GLY A 109 4.40 -5.44 33.89
CA GLY A 109 5.62 -6.08 33.38
C GLY A 109 5.85 -5.87 31.89
N ASN A 110 6.80 -6.63 31.32
CA ASN A 110 7.21 -6.55 29.90
C ASN A 110 6.05 -6.74 28.91
N TYR A 111 5.00 -7.45 29.32
CA TYR A 111 3.78 -7.64 28.53
C TYR A 111 3.12 -6.33 28.08
N CYS A 112 3.14 -5.29 28.92
CA CYS A 112 2.54 -4.01 28.57
C CYS A 112 3.36 -3.21 27.55
N ALA A 113 4.68 -3.32 27.62
CA ALA A 113 5.56 -2.73 26.61
C ALA A 113 5.35 -3.39 25.25
N LEU A 114 5.24 -4.73 25.22
CA LEU A 114 4.95 -5.50 24.00
C LEU A 114 3.57 -5.19 23.42
N ALA A 115 2.54 -5.12 24.27
CA ALA A 115 1.20 -4.71 23.88
C ALA A 115 1.16 -3.28 23.31
N GLY A 116 1.89 -2.36 23.93
CA GLY A 116 2.04 -0.98 23.46
C GLY A 116 2.75 -0.92 22.11
N ALA A 117 3.84 -1.67 21.94
CA ALA A 117 4.55 -1.77 20.67
C ALA A 117 3.65 -2.33 19.56
N PHE A 118 2.88 -3.38 19.84
CA PHE A 118 1.94 -3.97 18.88
C PHE A 118 0.86 -2.98 18.45
N THR A 119 0.26 -2.30 19.42
CA THR A 119 -0.77 -1.31 19.15
C THR A 119 -0.19 -0.12 18.38
N GLY A 120 1.03 0.31 18.73
CA GLY A 120 1.76 1.35 18.01
C GLY A 120 2.07 0.97 16.56
N LEU A 121 2.50 -0.26 16.30
CA LEU A 121 2.74 -0.77 14.95
C LEU A 121 1.45 -0.82 14.12
N ALA A 122 0.33 -1.25 14.72
CA ALA A 122 -0.98 -1.22 14.07
C ALA A 122 -1.41 0.20 13.67
N PHE A 123 -1.18 1.20 14.54
CA PHE A 123 -1.41 2.61 14.22
C PHE A 123 -0.44 3.15 13.17
N LEU A 124 0.82 2.68 13.15
CA LEU A 124 1.77 3.01 12.09
C LEU A 124 1.31 2.45 10.74
N LEU A 125 0.83 1.21 10.69
CA LEU A 125 0.26 0.64 9.46
C LEU A 125 -1.00 1.40 9.01
N PHE A 126 -1.86 1.81 9.94
CA PHE A 126 -2.99 2.69 9.64
C PHE A 126 -2.54 4.03 9.03
N THR A 127 -1.58 4.71 9.64
CA THR A 127 -1.10 6.02 9.15
C THR A 127 -0.40 5.90 7.80
N LEU A 128 0.42 4.87 7.60
CA LEU A 128 1.10 4.61 6.33
C LEU A 128 0.12 4.25 5.20
N THR A 129 -0.89 3.42 5.47
CA THR A 129 -1.93 3.08 4.48
C THR A 129 -2.78 4.30 4.12
N SER A 130 -3.12 5.13 5.11
CA SER A 130 -3.85 6.40 4.91
C SER A 130 -3.04 7.40 4.09
N ALA A 131 -1.76 7.58 4.42
CA ALA A 131 -0.87 8.47 3.68
C ALA A 131 -0.69 8.01 2.23
N ALA A 132 -0.52 6.70 2.00
CA ALA A 132 -0.50 6.13 0.66
C ALA A 132 -1.79 6.48 -0.09
N MET A 133 -2.96 6.21 0.49
CA MET A 133 -4.27 6.54 -0.10
C MET A 133 -4.39 8.02 -0.49
N CYS A 134 -4.02 8.94 0.42
CA CYS A 134 -3.98 10.38 0.14
C CYS A 134 -3.07 10.69 -1.05
N LEU A 135 -1.88 10.08 -1.16
CA LEU A 135 -1.01 10.29 -2.32
C LEU A 135 -1.64 9.79 -3.62
N PHE A 136 -2.40 8.69 -3.61
CA PHE A 136 -3.12 8.18 -4.78
C PHE A 136 -4.30 9.07 -5.19
N CYS A 137 -5.06 9.60 -4.21
CA CYS A 137 -6.19 10.50 -4.47
C CYS A 137 -5.76 11.91 -4.86
N CYS A 138 -4.69 12.40 -4.24
CA CYS A 138 -4.10 13.71 -4.53
C CYS A 138 -3.19 13.68 -5.75
N THR A 139 -2.95 12.52 -6.39
CA THR A 139 -2.37 12.50 -7.72
C THR A 139 -3.43 13.10 -8.65
N PRO A 140 -3.37 14.39 -9.01
CA PRO A 140 -4.33 14.90 -9.97
C PRO A 140 -4.06 14.09 -11.22
N ARG A 141 -5.14 13.75 -11.89
CA ARG A 141 -5.16 13.20 -13.24
C ARG A 141 -4.52 14.23 -14.19
N THR A 142 -3.22 14.49 -14.07
CA THR A 142 -2.40 15.31 -14.97
C THR A 142 -2.39 14.75 -16.39
N ARG A 143 -2.99 13.57 -16.59
CA ARG A 143 -3.33 13.02 -17.90
C ARG A 143 -4.52 13.68 -18.61
N ARG A 144 -5.45 14.36 -17.91
CA ARG A 144 -6.44 15.18 -18.65
C ARG A 144 -5.80 16.43 -19.25
N ALA A 145 -4.70 16.93 -18.67
CA ALA A 145 -3.94 18.06 -19.25
C ALA A 145 -3.13 17.69 -20.50
N GLN A 146 -3.00 16.40 -20.83
CA GLN A 146 -2.32 15.95 -22.05
C GLN A 146 -3.31 15.51 -23.14
N GLU A 147 -4.58 15.22 -22.82
CA GLU A 147 -5.64 14.95 -23.81
C GLU A 147 -6.36 16.23 -24.26
N ASP A 148 -6.53 17.24 -23.39
CA ASP A 148 -7.12 18.52 -23.81
C ASP A 148 -6.12 19.47 -24.52
N GLY A 149 -4.82 19.14 -24.53
CA GLY A 149 -3.76 19.94 -25.16
C GLY A 149 -3.27 19.43 -26.53
N ASP A 150 -3.70 18.25 -26.97
CA ASP A 150 -3.33 17.64 -28.26
C ASP A 150 -4.50 17.68 -29.27
N SER A 151 -5.56 18.43 -28.95
CA SER A 151 -6.74 18.60 -29.80
C SER A 151 -6.64 19.75 -30.81
N ASP A 152 -5.55 20.53 -30.80
CA ASP A 152 -5.33 21.69 -31.67
C ASP A 152 -4.13 21.52 -32.62
N ILE A 153 -3.93 20.33 -33.20
CA ILE A 153 -3.20 20.23 -34.46
C ILE A 153 -4.24 20.16 -35.59
N PRO A 154 -4.53 21.27 -36.28
CA PRO A 154 -5.51 21.28 -37.37
C PRO A 154 -5.04 20.34 -38.48
N SER A 155 -5.91 19.41 -38.85
CA SER A 155 -5.76 18.35 -39.85
C SER A 155 -5.58 18.84 -41.30
N HIS A 156 -5.05 20.05 -41.53
CA HIS A 156 -5.12 20.72 -42.82
C HIS A 156 -3.84 20.75 -43.66
N GLU A 157 -2.75 20.08 -43.25
CA GLU A 157 -1.51 20.11 -44.04
C GLU A 157 -0.85 18.74 -44.32
N LEU A 158 -1.64 17.68 -44.50
CA LEU A 158 -1.16 16.43 -45.10
C LEU A 158 -1.51 16.34 -46.58
N THR A 159 -1.13 17.36 -47.36
CA THR A 159 -1.16 17.31 -48.82
C THR A 159 0.24 17.04 -49.38
N LEU A 160 0.39 15.83 -49.93
CA LEU A 160 1.19 15.48 -51.10
C LEU A 160 2.71 15.70 -51.05
N ARG A 161 3.44 14.64 -50.69
CA ARG A 161 4.62 14.23 -51.46
C ARG A 161 4.60 12.73 -51.72
N ALA A 162 4.07 12.37 -52.88
CA ALA A 162 4.26 11.05 -53.47
C ALA A 162 5.73 10.83 -53.84
N PRO A 163 6.29 9.62 -53.64
CA PRO A 163 7.62 9.28 -54.12
C PRO A 163 7.62 9.16 -55.66
N LYS A 164 8.47 9.93 -56.34
CA LYS A 164 8.77 9.73 -57.76
C LYS A 164 9.50 8.40 -57.93
N SER A 165 8.86 7.45 -58.62
CA SER A 165 9.51 6.25 -59.12
C SER A 165 10.52 6.64 -60.20
N HIS A 166 11.80 6.53 -59.91
CA HIS A 166 12.84 6.54 -60.93
C HIS A 166 12.96 5.13 -61.51
N THR A 167 12.33 4.92 -62.67
CA THR A 167 12.73 3.90 -63.64
C THR A 167 14.13 4.23 -64.15
N VAL A 168 15.10 3.35 -63.87
CA VAL A 168 16.39 3.34 -64.57
C VAL A 168 16.33 2.18 -65.56
N ASN A 169 16.32 2.54 -66.85
CA ASN A 169 16.63 1.64 -67.95
C ASN A 169 18.14 1.40 -67.95
N VAL A 170 18.56 0.13 -68.01
CA VAL A 170 19.38 -0.56 -69.04
C VAL A 170 19.91 -1.84 -68.40
#